data_AF-A0A4V6E8T1-F1
#
_entry.id   AF-A0A4V6E8T1-F1
#
_cell.length_a   1.000
_cell.length_b   1.000
_cell.length_c   1.000
_cell.angle_alpha   90.00
_cell.angle_beta   90.00
_cell.angle_gamma   90.00
#
_symmetry.space_group_name_H-M   'P 1'
#
loop_
_entity.id
_entity.type
_entity.pdbx_description
1 polymer ?
#
loop_
_entity_poly.entity_id
_entity_poly.type
_entity_poly.pdbx_seq_one_letter_code
_entity_poly.pdbx_strand_id
1 'polypeptide(L)' 'MSLDVSRGGLLVTLAIFGVIVYELRTVLDFIGIELPLIPYMAAVFALAGLTLWVISLTGGWRTDTGGDDPA' A
#
# COMPACT_ATOMS: atom_id res chain seq x y z
N MET A 1 -0.21 2.74 20.17
CA MET A 1 -1.51 2.85 19.46
C MET A 1 -1.55 1.73 18.45
N SER A 2 -2.32 0.66 18.70
CA SER A 2 -2.47 -0.45 17.75
C SER A 2 -3.44 -0.03 16.65
N LEU A 3 -2.97 -0.01 15.41
CA LEU A 3 -3.83 0.22 14.25
C LEU A 3 -4.55 -1.09 13.92
N ASP A 4 -5.85 -1.12 14.14
CA ASP A 4 -6.71 -2.25 13.80
C ASP A 4 -7.05 -2.16 12.30
N VAL A 5 -6.39 -2.98 11.47
CA VAL A 5 -6.48 -2.91 10.00
C VAL A 5 -6.90 -4.26 9.43
N SER A 6 -7.93 -4.28 8.59
CA SER A 6 -8.35 -5.49 7.88
C SER A 6 -7.39 -5.85 6.75
N ARG A 7 -7.13 -7.15 6.54
CA ARG A 7 -6.27 -7.65 5.46
C ARG A 7 -6.73 -7.18 4.08
N GLY A 8 -8.03 -7.28 3.80
CA GLY A 8 -8.61 -6.86 2.53
C GLY A 8 -8.47 -5.36 2.30
N GLY A 9 -8.84 -4.53 3.29
CA GLY A 9 -8.73 -3.08 3.19
C GLY A 9 -7.29 -2.61 2.98
N LEU A 10 -6.33 -3.26 3.62
CA LEU A 10 -4.90 -2.98 3.44
C LEU A 10 -4.44 -3.23 2.01
N LEU A 11 -4.73 -4.41 1.47
CA LEU A 11 -4.29 -4.79 0.12
C LEU A 11 -4.95 -3.91 -0.95
N VAL A 12 -6.24 -3.58 -0.79
CA VAL A 12 -6.95 -2.65 -1.67
C VAL A 12 -6.33 -1.26 -1.61
N THR A 13 -6.04 -0.77 -0.40
CA THR A 13 -5.40 0.55 -0.23
C THR A 13 -4.03 0.57 -0.87
N LEU A 14 -3.20 -0.47 -0.68
CA LEU A 14 -1.87 -0.56 -1.32
C LEU A 14 -1.96 -0.61 -2.85
N ALA A 15 -2.94 -1.32 -3.40
CA ALA A 15 -3.14 -1.38 -4.84
C ALA A 15 -3.52 -0.02 -5.43
N ILE A 16 -4.48 0.68 -4.81
CA ILE A 16 -4.90 2.02 -5.25
C ILE A 16 -3.77 3.03 -5.05
N PHE A 17 -3.14 3.02 -3.89
CA PHE A 17 -2.04 3.92 -3.56
C PHE A 17 -0.86 3.74 -4.52
N GLY A 18 -0.48 2.50 -4.84
CA GLY A 18 0.57 2.22 -5.81
C GLY A 18 0.28 2.81 -7.20
N VAL A 19 -0.96 2.72 -7.67
CA VAL A 19 -1.39 3.33 -8.94
C VAL A 19 -1.33 4.86 -8.86
N ILE A 20 -1.85 5.46 -7.78
CA ILE A 20 -1.79 6.92 -7.59
C ILE A 20 -0.35 7.42 -7.61
N VAL A 21 0.54 6.75 -6.88
CA VAL A 21 1.96 7.10 -6.88
C VAL A 21 2.54 6.89 -8.28
N TYR A 22 2.23 5.81 -9.00
CA TYR A 22 2.69 5.65 -10.38
C TYR A 22 2.28 6.82 -11.28
N GLU A 23 1.02 7.24 -11.23
CA GLU A 23 0.49 8.33 -12.05
C GLU A 23 1.02 9.72 -11.66
N LEU A 24 1.54 9.88 -10.44
CA LEU A 24 2.21 11.12 -10.05
C LEU A 24 3.40 11.41 -10.98
N ARG A 25 4.07 10.37 -11.53
CA ARG A 25 5.09 10.55 -12.57
C ARG A 25 4.51 11.26 -13.79
N THR A 26 3.36 10.82 -14.26
CA THR A 26 2.66 11.41 -15.42
C THR A 26 2.29 12.87 -15.14
N VAL A 27 1.80 13.16 -13.93
CA VAL A 27 1.50 14.54 -13.51
C VAL A 27 2.75 15.42 -13.47
N LEU A 28 3.86 14.91 -12.95
CA LEU A 28 5.13 15.62 -12.89
C LEU A 28 5.70 15.88 -14.29
N ASP A 29 5.55 14.92 -15.20
CA ASP A 29 5.93 15.04 -16.60
C ASP A 29 5.16 16.18 -17.29
N PHE A 30 3.86 16.33 -17.00
CA PHE A 30 3.04 17.43 -17.54
C PHE A 30 3.51 18.83 -17.13
N ILE A 31 4.22 18.96 -16.00
CA ILE A 31 4.79 20.23 -15.55
C ILE A 31 6.31 20.34 -15.85
N GLY A 32 6.84 19.45 -16.69
CA GLY A 32 8.23 19.47 -17.16
C GLY A 32 9.24 18.80 -16.24
N ILE A 33 8.79 17.99 -15.27
CA ILE A 33 9.65 17.21 -14.38
C ILE A 33 9.67 15.76 -14.85
N GLU A 34 10.68 15.40 -15.63
CA GLU A 34 10.90 14.03 -16.07
C GLU A 34 11.55 13.19 -14.97
N LEU A 35 10.84 12.18 -14.48
CA LEU A 35 11.39 11.18 -13.56
C LEU A 35 11.83 9.92 -14.33
N PRO A 36 13.08 9.45 -14.16
CA PRO A 36 13.52 8.20 -14.76
C PRO A 36 12.73 7.01 -14.17
N LEU A 37 12.23 6.13 -15.05
CA LEU A 37 11.30 5.06 -14.66
C LEU A 37 11.88 4.10 -13.60
N ILE A 38 13.11 3.61 -13.81
CA ILE A 38 13.72 2.59 -12.94
C ILE A 38 13.86 3.06 -11.49
N PRO A 39 14.53 4.20 -11.18
CA PRO A 39 14.66 4.66 -9.80
C PRO A 39 13.31 5.02 -9.19
N TYR A 40 12.37 5.51 -9.99
CA TYR A 40 11.01 5.79 -9.52
C TYR A 40 10.29 4.51 -9.07
N MET A 41 10.27 3.49 -9.93
CA MET A 41 9.66 2.19 -9.62
C MET A 41 10.33 1.54 -8.42
N ALA A 42 11.65 1.61 -8.30
CA ALA A 42 12.38 1.10 -7.14
C ALA A 42 11.91 1.77 -5.84
N ALA A 43 11.71 3.10 -5.84
CA ALA A 43 11.20 3.84 -4.70
C ALA A 43 9.75 3.45 -4.35
N VAL A 44 8.88 3.28 -5.35
CA VAL A 44 7.49 2.82 -5.15
C VAL A 44 7.44 1.43 -4.52
N PHE A 45 8.22 0.49 -5.04
CA PHE A 45 8.31 -0.86 -4.47
C PHE A 45 8.89 -0.87 -3.06
N ALA A 46 9.93 -0.08 -2.80
CA ALA A 46 10.51 0.07 -1.47
C ALA A 46 9.49 0.64 -0.48
N LEU A 47 8.71 1.64 -0.88
CA LEU A 47 7.66 2.23 -0.05
C LEU A 47 6.54 1.23 0.27
N ALA A 48 6.07 0.48 -0.73
CA ALA A 48 5.07 -0.56 -0.53
C ALA A 48 5.59 -1.68 0.41
N GLY A 49 6.82 -2.13 0.20
CA GLY A 49 7.48 -3.14 1.04
C GLY A 49 7.67 -2.65 2.48
N LEU A 50 8.12 -1.41 2.67
CA LEU A 50 8.28 -0.80 3.99
C LEU A 50 6.93 -0.66 4.71
N THR A 51 5.89 -0.26 3.99
CA THR A 51 4.54 -0.13 4.54
C THR A 51 4.03 -1.48 5.06
N LEU A 52 4.16 -2.53 4.25
CA LEU A 52 3.81 -3.89 4.65
C LEU A 52 4.64 -4.37 5.85
N TRP A 53 5.94 -4.08 5.85
CA TRP A 53 6.84 -4.46 6.94
C TRP A 53 6.45 -3.78 8.25
N VAL A 54 6.23 -2.46 8.25
CA VAL A 54 5.79 -1.70 9.43
C VAL A 54 4.46 -2.24 9.95
N ILE A 55 3.49 -2.49 9.08
CA ILE A 55 2.18 -3.04 9.48
C ILE A 55 2.34 -4.45 10.05
N SER A 56 3.19 -5.28 9.46
CA SER A 56 3.45 -6.62 9.99
C SER A 56 4.11 -6.60 11.37
N LEU A 57 4.89 -5.57 11.70
CA LEU A 57 5.52 -5.41 13.01
C LEU A 57 4.58 -4.79 14.05
N THR A 58 3.62 -3.97 13.62
CA THR A 58 2.78 -3.14 14.51
C THR A 58 1.32 -3.60 14.62
N GLY A 59 0.83 -4.36 13.65
CA GLY A 59 -0.56 -4.81 13.55
C GLY A 59 -0.69 -6.30 13.83
N GLY A 60 -1.46 -6.64 14.85
CA GLY A 60 -1.98 -8.00 15.01
C GLY A 60 -2.94 -8.27 13.85
N TRP A 61 -2.51 -9.09 12.90
CA TRP A 61 -3.36 -9.52 11.80
C TRP A 61 -4.63 -10.13 12.38
N ARG A 62 -5.79 -9.53 12.13
CA ARG A 62 -7.07 -10.16 12.46
C ARG A 62 -7.23 -11.35 11.52
N THR A 63 -6.80 -12.52 12.00
CA THR A 63 -6.95 -13.81 11.31
C THR A 63 -8.29 -14.48 11.62
N ASP A 64 -9.01 -13.97 12.62
CA ASP A 64 -10.31 -14.49 13.00
C ASP A 64 -11.38 -13.98 12.04
N THR A 65 -11.63 -14.77 11.00
CA THR A 65 -13.00 -14.93 10.48
C THR A 65 -13.80 -15.58 11.61
N GLY A 66 -14.34 -14.77 12.53
CA GLY A 66 -15.37 -15.26 13.45
C GLY A 66 -16.41 -15.96 12.58
N GLY A 67 -16.58 -17.26 12.81
CA GLY A 67 -17.52 -18.07 12.05
C GLY A 67 -18.87 -17.36 12.05
N ASP A 68 -19.47 -17.25 10.87
CA ASP A 68 -20.92 -17.28 10.78
C ASP A 68 -21.34 -18.56 11.51
N ASP A 69 -21.61 -18.50 12.80
CA ASP A 69 -22.47 -19.47 13.45
C ASP A 69 -23.87 -19.17 12.89
N PRO A 70 -24.43 -20.03 12.03
CA PRO A 70 -25.80 -19.86 11.60
C PRO A 70 -26.69 -20.06 12.83
N ALA A 71 -27.47 -19.03 13.14
CA ALA A 71 -28.47 -19.01 14.21
C ALA A 71 -29.56 -20.08 14.02
#